data_AF-A0A3G6TCD2-F1
#
_entry.id   AF-A0A3G6TCD2-F1
#
_cell.length_a   1.000
_cell.length_b   1.000
_cell.length_c   1.000
_cell.angle_alpha   90.00
_cell.angle_beta   90.00
_cell.angle_gamma   90.00
#
_symmetry.space_group_name_H-M   'P 1'
#
loop_
_entity.id
_entity.type
_entity.pdbx_description
1 polymer ?
#
loop_
_entity_poly.entity_id
_entity_poly.type
_entity_poly.pdbx_seq_one_letter_code
_entity_poly.pdbx_strand_id
1 'polypeptide(L)'
;MTIEKLRIQINAIFNRYEINTCLRKLHFLSQIYHETDRLRTAKEYADGVKYDPGKHPDAIKSGNTIKGDGEKYKGRGLMQLTWKNNYKIYKSYSGIDVVTNFQNVSDILSNACESAGWYWKQGKILSVGTRWKGPADAPSYIKIHKPDYPKNTITWEDNGKKKEYGTVNMGLIADDDKVDLISYLVNGGANGLQERRTYVITLKTLFEYPQKCINKAQASPTPSNGPASSVTIRLVRKWQTKKSTIGEFTIDNTQIKGFILEEKGPDTTDSGKEQRVPIGTYNLEWHSGTKIKKELKLFNDVVSKDRAILIHSGNTADDTEGCLLPGTTKSTDFVGGSKDKLKEIFTYVEEIGIKNAKIIITQAYE
;
A
#
# COMPACT_ATOMS: atom_id res chain seq x y z
N MET A 1 18.84 5.66 -18.75
CA MET A 1 18.07 4.41 -18.58
C MET A 1 16.95 4.39 -19.61
N THR A 2 16.80 3.32 -20.41
CA THR A 2 15.61 3.17 -21.26
C THR A 2 14.54 2.38 -20.51
N ILE A 3 13.26 2.61 -20.83
CA ILE A 3 12.15 1.87 -20.23
C ILE A 3 12.30 0.35 -20.44
N GLU A 4 12.85 -0.07 -21.57
CA GLU A 4 13.05 -1.48 -21.91
C GLU A 4 14.12 -2.14 -21.04
N LYS A 5 15.26 -1.47 -20.83
CA LYS A 5 16.30 -1.96 -19.91
C LYS A 5 15.78 -2.03 -18.48
N LEU A 6 15.00 -1.04 -18.04
CA LEU A 6 14.38 -1.06 -16.72
C LEU A 6 13.39 -2.23 -16.59
N ARG A 7 12.51 -2.42 -17.57
CA ARG A 7 11.53 -3.52 -17.60
C ARG A 7 12.19 -4.88 -17.44
N ILE A 8 13.28 -5.14 -18.16
CA ILE A 8 14.05 -6.38 -18.07
C ILE A 8 14.56 -6.61 -16.64
N GLN A 9 15.20 -5.59 -16.06
CA GLN A 9 15.77 -5.69 -14.71
C GLN A 9 14.69 -5.80 -13.63
N ILE A 10 13.59 -5.04 -13.74
CA ILE A 10 12.45 -5.12 -12.81
C ILE A 10 11.81 -6.51 -12.84
N ASN A 11 11.60 -7.09 -14.03
CA ASN A 11 11.06 -8.44 -14.14
C ASN A 11 12.00 -9.50 -13.54
N ALA A 12 13.32 -9.34 -13.71
CA ALA A 12 14.30 -10.23 -13.11
C ALA A 12 14.21 -10.23 -11.57
N ILE A 13 14.16 -9.04 -10.95
CA ILE A 13 14.02 -8.93 -9.49
C ILE A 13 12.63 -9.38 -9.01
N PHE A 14 11.57 -9.20 -9.81
CA PHE A 14 10.25 -9.70 -9.45
C PHE A 14 10.22 -11.22 -9.29
N ASN A 15 10.90 -11.93 -10.18
CA ASN A 15 11.04 -13.38 -10.08
C ASN A 15 11.94 -13.76 -8.91
N ARG A 16 13.13 -13.16 -8.81
CA ARG A 16 14.13 -13.50 -7.79
C ARG A 16 13.66 -13.28 -6.35
N TYR A 17 12.93 -12.18 -6.12
CA TYR A 17 12.51 -11.76 -4.78
C TYR A 17 11.03 -12.05 -4.49
N GLU A 18 10.39 -12.87 -5.33
CA GLU A 18 8.99 -13.29 -5.18
C GLU A 18 8.02 -12.11 -5.12
N ILE A 19 8.30 -11.04 -5.87
CA ILE A 19 7.39 -9.90 -6.08
C ILE A 19 6.44 -10.28 -7.23
N ASN A 20 5.71 -11.36 -7.01
CA ASN A 20 5.03 -12.11 -8.05
C ASN A 20 3.50 -11.92 -8.04
N THR A 21 2.92 -11.49 -6.91
CA THR A 21 1.50 -11.12 -6.84
C THR A 21 1.27 -9.72 -7.40
N CYS A 22 0.05 -9.46 -7.89
CA CYS A 22 -0.33 -8.13 -8.34
C CYS A 22 -0.13 -7.08 -7.26
N LEU A 23 -0.65 -7.29 -6.05
CA LEU A 23 -0.45 -6.36 -4.94
C LEU A 23 1.03 -6.12 -4.64
N ARG A 24 1.87 -7.17 -4.56
CA ARG A 24 3.31 -7.01 -4.33
C ARG A 24 3.95 -6.11 -5.38
N LYS A 25 3.63 -6.28 -6.66
CA LYS A 25 4.15 -5.45 -7.75
C LYS A 25 3.66 -4.01 -7.64
N LEU A 26 2.36 -3.79 -7.41
CA LEU A 26 1.78 -2.44 -7.30
C LEU A 26 2.38 -1.68 -6.13
N HIS A 27 2.50 -2.30 -4.96
CA HIS A 27 3.15 -1.70 -3.80
C HIS A 27 4.64 -1.44 -4.05
N PHE A 28 5.40 -2.41 -4.57
CA PHE A 28 6.82 -2.23 -4.87
C PHE A 28 7.06 -1.08 -5.85
N LEU A 29 6.31 -1.07 -6.97
CA LEU A 29 6.41 -0.01 -7.98
C LEU A 29 6.08 1.36 -7.39
N SER A 30 5.09 1.45 -6.50
CA SER A 30 4.73 2.70 -5.82
C SER A 30 5.84 3.22 -4.91
N GLN A 31 6.49 2.32 -4.16
CA GLN A 31 7.63 2.68 -3.31
C GLN A 31 8.80 3.20 -4.15
N ILE A 32 9.26 2.43 -5.15
CA ILE A 32 10.40 2.86 -5.96
C ILE A 32 10.10 4.15 -6.73
N TYR A 33 8.85 4.33 -7.18
CA TYR A 33 8.45 5.54 -7.90
C TYR A 33 8.57 6.78 -7.02
N HIS A 34 8.24 6.68 -5.73
CA HIS A 34 8.49 7.76 -4.79
C HIS A 34 9.99 7.96 -4.51
N GLU A 35 10.70 6.88 -4.16
CA GLU A 35 12.12 6.91 -3.76
C GLU A 35 13.08 7.49 -4.82
N THR A 36 12.69 7.42 -6.09
CA THR A 36 13.54 7.77 -7.23
C THR A 36 13.15 9.09 -7.91
N ASP A 37 12.31 9.90 -7.24
CA ASP A 37 11.66 11.05 -7.86
C ASP A 37 11.07 10.66 -9.23
N ARG A 38 10.16 9.68 -9.21
CA ARG A 38 9.42 9.22 -10.39
C ARG A 38 10.34 8.59 -11.44
N LEU A 39 11.30 7.79 -10.98
CA LEU A 39 12.34 7.10 -11.77
C LEU A 39 13.30 8.05 -12.50
N ARG A 40 13.43 9.30 -12.04
CA ARG A 40 14.38 10.29 -12.59
C ARG A 40 15.79 10.12 -12.05
N THR A 41 15.93 9.62 -10.82
CA THR A 41 17.24 9.45 -10.17
C THR A 41 17.32 8.15 -9.37
N ALA A 42 18.52 7.57 -9.33
CA ALA A 42 18.86 6.48 -8.40
C ALA A 42 19.83 6.96 -7.31
N LYS A 43 20.02 8.27 -7.15
CA LYS A 43 20.96 8.88 -6.20
C LYS A 43 20.28 10.04 -5.48
N GLU A 44 20.38 10.05 -4.15
CA GLU A 44 19.92 11.16 -3.32
C GLU A 44 20.60 12.47 -3.76
N TYR A 45 19.79 13.53 -3.95
CA TYR A 45 20.27 14.83 -4.40
C TYR A 45 21.14 15.54 -3.35
N ALA A 46 20.82 15.37 -2.07
CA ALA A 46 21.60 15.96 -0.98
C ALA A 46 23.06 15.46 -1.00
N ASP A 47 23.99 16.27 -0.51
CA ASP A 47 25.42 15.93 -0.48
C ASP A 47 25.72 14.68 0.37
N GLY A 48 24.92 14.44 1.42
CA GLY A 48 25.05 13.32 2.37
C GLY A 48 25.74 13.71 3.68
N VAL A 49 26.18 14.97 3.83
CA VAL A 49 26.90 15.46 5.03
C VAL A 49 26.06 15.28 6.29
N LYS A 50 24.73 15.35 6.18
CA LYS A 50 23.83 15.10 7.32
C LYS A 50 24.04 13.71 7.93
N TYR A 51 24.50 12.72 7.17
CA TYR A 51 24.74 11.35 7.64
C TYR A 51 26.15 11.11 8.20
N ASP A 52 27.00 12.14 8.24
CA ASP A 52 28.34 12.01 8.83
C ASP A 52 28.29 11.82 10.36
N PRO A 53 29.33 11.20 10.94
CA PRO A 53 29.47 11.12 12.40
C PRO A 53 29.38 12.52 13.04
N GLY A 54 28.59 12.64 14.10
CA GLY A 54 28.34 13.92 14.80
C GLY A 54 27.34 14.85 14.11
N LYS A 55 26.79 14.49 12.93
CA LYS A 55 25.73 15.23 12.24
C LYS A 55 24.35 14.58 12.37
N HIS A 56 24.29 13.24 12.45
CA HIS A 56 23.08 12.49 12.73
C HIS A 56 23.25 11.61 13.98
N PRO A 57 22.23 11.50 14.87
CA PRO A 57 22.32 10.68 16.08
C PRO A 57 22.59 9.20 15.78
N ASP A 58 22.01 8.68 14.70
CA ASP A 58 22.21 7.28 14.30
C ASP A 58 23.46 7.02 13.45
N ALA A 59 24.29 8.02 13.12
CA ALA A 59 25.41 7.84 12.17
C ALA A 59 26.38 6.73 12.61
N ILE A 60 26.89 6.83 13.84
CA ILE A 60 27.83 5.84 14.40
C ILE A 60 27.17 4.45 14.50
N LYS A 61 25.94 4.40 15.01
CA LYS A 61 25.17 3.15 15.14
C LYS A 61 24.92 2.48 13.78
N SER A 62 24.78 3.27 12.72
CA SER A 62 24.53 2.80 11.36
C SER A 62 25.81 2.61 10.54
N GLY A 63 26.97 2.72 11.20
CA GLY A 63 28.28 2.38 10.66
C GLY A 63 29.05 3.53 10.01
N ASN A 64 28.48 4.73 9.95
CA ASN A 64 29.20 5.92 9.47
C ASN A 64 30.07 6.45 10.60
N THR A 65 31.36 6.13 10.58
CA THR A 65 32.31 6.42 11.68
C THR A 65 33.40 7.41 11.30
N ILE A 66 33.53 7.74 10.02
CA ILE A 66 34.54 8.66 9.50
C ILE A 66 33.83 9.78 8.72
N LYS A 67 34.31 11.03 8.85
CA LYS A 67 33.82 12.16 8.05
C LYS A 67 33.93 11.83 6.55
N GLY A 68 32.85 12.04 5.80
CA GLY A 68 32.71 11.65 4.41
C GLY A 68 32.04 10.28 4.20
N ASP A 69 31.82 9.48 5.25
CA ASP A 69 30.98 8.27 5.15
C ASP A 69 29.54 8.66 4.77
N GLY A 70 29.05 9.83 5.18
CA GLY A 70 27.70 10.29 4.85
C GLY A 70 27.49 10.48 3.34
N GLU A 71 28.46 11.09 2.64
CA GLU A 71 28.43 11.21 1.18
C GLU A 71 28.51 9.82 0.50
N LYS A 72 29.39 8.95 1.00
CA LYS A 72 29.59 7.60 0.45
C LYS A 72 28.35 6.73 0.61
N TYR A 73 27.65 6.81 1.73
CA TYR A 73 26.53 5.91 2.07
C TYR A 73 25.17 6.62 2.20
N LYS A 74 24.97 7.74 1.50
CA LYS A 74 23.64 8.31 1.24
C LYS A 74 22.79 7.44 0.33
N GLY A 75 21.52 7.83 0.14
CA GLY A 75 20.54 7.08 -0.65
C GLY A 75 21.01 6.78 -2.08
N ARG A 76 21.05 5.48 -2.43
CA ARG A 76 21.30 5.00 -3.80
C ARG A 76 20.42 3.82 -4.19
N GLY A 77 20.22 3.63 -5.49
CA GLY A 77 19.38 2.58 -6.04
C GLY A 77 17.89 2.90 -5.95
N LEU A 78 17.05 1.95 -6.39
CA LEU A 78 15.61 2.22 -6.55
C LEU A 78 14.84 2.30 -5.22
N MET A 79 15.45 1.87 -4.11
CA MET A 79 14.88 1.98 -2.76
C MET A 79 15.79 2.78 -1.81
N GLN A 80 16.67 3.63 -2.36
CA GLN A 80 17.54 4.54 -1.61
C GLN A 80 18.30 3.87 -0.45
N LEU A 81 19.06 2.82 -0.76
CA LEU A 81 19.97 2.16 0.19
C LEU A 81 20.88 3.20 0.86
N THR A 82 20.80 3.30 2.18
CA THR A 82 21.44 4.34 2.99
C THR A 82 22.13 3.70 4.19
N TRP A 83 23.20 4.31 4.72
CA TRP A 83 24.04 3.88 5.84
C TRP A 83 25.04 2.77 5.54
N LYS A 84 26.28 2.91 6.01
CA LYS A 84 27.38 1.95 5.76
C LYS A 84 27.04 0.52 6.15
N ASN A 85 26.34 0.30 7.26
CA ASN A 85 25.93 -1.04 7.69
C ASN A 85 25.02 -1.72 6.66
N ASN A 86 24.08 -1.00 6.05
CA ASN A 86 23.22 -1.56 5.00
C ASN A 86 24.02 -1.91 3.74
N TYR A 87 25.01 -1.09 3.36
CA TYR A 87 25.91 -1.42 2.25
C TYR A 87 26.76 -2.66 2.54
N LYS A 88 27.24 -2.83 3.78
CA LYS A 88 27.99 -4.03 4.20
C LYS A 88 27.13 -5.29 4.15
N ILE A 89 25.91 -5.23 4.66
CA ILE A 89 24.98 -6.36 4.64
C ILE A 89 24.62 -6.71 3.19
N TYR A 90 24.32 -5.70 2.36
CA TYR A 90 24.04 -5.94 0.96
C TYR A 90 25.25 -6.53 0.22
N LYS A 91 26.48 -6.09 0.52
CA LYS A 91 27.71 -6.72 0.02
C LYS A 91 27.81 -8.18 0.45
N SER A 92 27.56 -8.47 1.73
CA SER A 92 27.58 -9.85 2.25
C SER A 92 26.53 -10.75 1.58
N TYR A 93 25.38 -10.19 1.21
CA TYR A 93 24.32 -10.92 0.51
C TYR A 93 24.61 -11.11 -0.99
N SER A 94 25.00 -10.02 -1.67
CA SER A 94 25.10 -9.98 -3.14
C SER A 94 26.47 -10.43 -3.66
N GLY A 95 27.51 -10.40 -2.84
CA GLY A 95 28.90 -10.57 -3.26
C GLY A 95 29.48 -9.36 -4.00
N ILE A 96 28.70 -8.31 -4.25
CA ILE A 96 29.13 -7.11 -4.97
C ILE A 96 29.82 -6.15 -3.98
N ASP A 97 31.05 -5.72 -4.27
CA ASP A 97 31.76 -4.78 -3.41
C ASP A 97 31.26 -3.33 -3.53
N VAL A 98 30.05 -3.10 -3.03
CA VAL A 98 29.40 -1.78 -2.95
C VAL A 98 29.91 -0.95 -1.77
N VAL A 99 30.71 -1.51 -0.87
CA VAL A 99 31.27 -0.74 0.26
C VAL A 99 32.41 0.14 -0.23
N THR A 100 33.27 -0.42 -1.07
CA THR A 100 34.33 0.31 -1.78
C THR A 100 33.77 1.08 -2.97
N ASN A 101 32.98 0.39 -3.82
CA ASN A 101 32.41 0.95 -5.05
C ASN A 101 30.95 1.37 -4.85
N PHE A 102 30.69 2.24 -3.87
CA PHE A 102 29.33 2.65 -3.46
C PHE A 102 28.49 3.25 -4.57
N GLN A 103 29.12 3.91 -5.55
CA GLN A 103 28.45 4.49 -6.71
C GLN A 103 27.79 3.42 -7.59
N ASN A 104 28.29 2.18 -7.57
CA ASN A 104 27.72 1.09 -8.37
C ASN A 104 26.25 0.79 -8.02
N VAL A 105 25.77 1.17 -6.83
CA VAL A 105 24.36 1.02 -6.44
C VAL A 105 23.45 1.97 -7.22
N SER A 106 23.94 3.17 -7.61
CA SER A 106 23.18 4.14 -8.40
C SER A 106 23.50 4.09 -9.89
N ASP A 107 24.74 3.77 -10.24
CA ASP A 107 25.28 4.00 -11.59
C ASP A 107 25.11 2.77 -12.50
N ILE A 108 24.95 1.58 -11.90
CA ILE A 108 24.69 0.33 -12.62
C ILE A 108 23.24 -0.07 -12.40
N LEU A 109 22.44 -0.05 -13.47
CA LEU A 109 20.99 -0.30 -13.40
C LEU A 109 20.64 -1.65 -12.77
N SER A 110 21.37 -2.72 -13.09
CA SER A 110 21.13 -4.04 -12.48
C SER A 110 21.33 -4.01 -10.97
N ASN A 111 22.34 -3.30 -10.47
CA ASN A 111 22.62 -3.17 -9.05
C ASN A 111 21.58 -2.28 -8.34
N ALA A 112 21.12 -1.22 -9.01
CA ALA A 112 20.04 -0.36 -8.52
C ALA A 112 18.74 -1.14 -8.34
N CYS A 113 18.40 -2.02 -9.29
CA CYS A 113 17.24 -2.92 -9.20
C CYS A 113 17.45 -4.01 -8.14
N GLU A 114 18.61 -4.66 -8.15
CA GLU A 114 18.93 -5.79 -7.27
C GLU A 114 18.91 -5.38 -5.80
N SER A 115 19.50 -4.23 -5.46
CA SER A 115 19.47 -3.70 -4.09
C SER A 115 18.04 -3.38 -3.61
N ALA A 116 17.16 -2.93 -4.50
CA ALA A 116 15.76 -2.68 -4.17
C ALA A 116 14.97 -3.98 -3.96
N GLY A 117 15.17 -5.00 -4.80
CA GLY A 117 14.57 -6.32 -4.62
C GLY A 117 15.05 -6.99 -3.33
N TRP A 118 16.37 -6.90 -3.04
CA TRP A 118 16.95 -7.36 -1.79
C TRP A 118 16.32 -6.66 -0.58
N TYR A 119 16.24 -5.32 -0.60
CA TYR A 119 15.63 -4.58 0.49
C TYR A 119 14.15 -4.93 0.66
N TRP A 120 13.41 -5.16 -0.42
CA TRP A 120 12.01 -5.61 -0.34
C TRP A 120 11.86 -6.94 0.41
N LYS A 121 12.74 -7.91 0.14
CA LYS A 121 12.70 -9.25 0.75
C LYS A 121 13.29 -9.27 2.16
N GLN A 122 14.42 -8.60 2.37
CA GLN A 122 15.19 -8.58 3.62
C GLN A 122 14.95 -7.36 4.49
N GLY A 123 14.04 -6.47 4.09
CA GLY A 123 13.45 -5.41 4.89
C GLY A 123 14.41 -4.46 5.60
N LYS A 124 13.84 -3.71 6.54
CA LYS A 124 14.58 -2.87 7.48
C LYS A 124 15.34 -3.73 8.48
N ILE A 125 16.52 -3.29 8.91
CA ILE A 125 17.22 -3.89 10.05
C ILE A 125 16.40 -3.64 11.33
N LEU A 126 15.94 -4.72 11.95
CA LEU A 126 15.20 -4.72 13.21
C LEU A 126 15.95 -5.57 14.26
N SER A 127 15.49 -5.49 15.51
CA SER A 127 15.94 -6.43 16.54
C SER A 127 15.59 -7.86 16.16
N VAL A 128 16.40 -8.83 16.60
CA VAL A 128 16.11 -10.25 16.45
C VAL A 128 14.82 -10.60 17.21
N GLY A 129 14.08 -11.59 16.72
CA GLY A 129 12.86 -12.10 17.34
C GLY A 129 11.93 -12.72 16.30
N THR A 130 10.79 -13.23 16.74
CA THR A 130 9.89 -14.04 15.90
C THR A 130 8.82 -13.22 15.19
N ARG A 131 8.39 -12.08 15.76
CA ARG A 131 7.33 -11.24 15.20
C ARG A 131 7.66 -9.74 15.28
N TRP A 132 7.20 -8.98 14.31
CA TRP A 132 7.26 -7.52 14.29
C TRP A 132 5.88 -6.97 14.59
N LYS A 133 5.79 -6.25 15.72
CA LYS A 133 4.56 -5.62 16.22
C LYS A 133 4.57 -4.10 16.11
N GLY A 134 5.48 -3.55 15.30
CA GLY A 134 5.79 -2.12 15.31
C GLY A 134 6.51 -1.69 16.59
N PRO A 135 7.16 -0.51 16.59
CA PRO A 135 7.72 0.05 17.82
C PRO A 135 6.65 0.71 18.69
N ALA A 136 6.89 0.81 20.00
CA ALA A 136 5.92 1.35 20.96
C ALA A 136 5.60 2.84 20.69
N ASP A 137 6.60 3.59 20.25
CA ASP A 137 6.53 5.01 19.87
C ASP A 137 6.14 5.22 18.40
N ALA A 138 5.61 4.19 17.73
CA ALA A 138 5.12 4.30 16.36
C ALA A 138 4.09 5.46 16.21
N PRO A 139 4.10 6.17 15.06
CA PRO A 139 3.06 7.12 14.72
C PRO A 139 1.64 6.50 14.74
N SER A 140 0.61 7.33 14.93
CA SER A 140 -0.79 6.88 14.98
C SER A 140 -1.22 6.12 13.72
N TYR A 141 -0.79 6.60 12.54
CA TYR A 141 -1.06 5.95 11.25
C TYR A 141 -0.40 4.57 11.10
N ILE A 142 0.48 4.16 12.02
CA ILE A 142 1.04 2.80 12.09
C ILE A 142 0.34 1.98 13.17
N LYS A 143 0.06 2.58 14.33
CA LYS A 143 -0.61 1.92 15.45
C LYS A 143 -1.99 1.37 15.08
N ILE A 144 -2.73 2.10 14.24
CA ILE A 144 -4.06 1.68 13.79
C ILE A 144 -4.08 0.31 13.10
N HIS A 145 -2.98 -0.06 12.41
CA HIS A 145 -2.88 -1.33 11.68
C HIS A 145 -2.61 -2.54 12.56
N LYS A 146 -2.28 -2.31 13.85
CA LYS A 146 -1.89 -3.35 14.81
C LYS A 146 -0.95 -4.38 14.16
N PRO A 147 0.20 -3.92 13.63
CA PRO A 147 1.08 -4.77 12.83
C PRO A 147 1.42 -6.04 13.60
N ASP A 148 1.41 -7.17 12.91
CA ASP A 148 1.82 -8.44 13.50
C ASP A 148 2.30 -9.38 12.40
N TYR A 149 3.57 -9.26 12.02
CA TYR A 149 4.17 -10.02 10.91
C TYR A 149 5.31 -10.91 11.39
N PRO A 150 5.52 -12.10 10.79
CA PRO A 150 6.67 -12.92 11.12
C PRO A 150 7.97 -12.19 10.78
N LYS A 151 8.96 -12.31 11.67
CA LYS A 151 10.33 -11.88 11.44
C LYS A 151 11.21 -13.06 11.09
N ASN A 152 12.15 -12.83 10.17
CA ASN A 152 13.26 -13.71 9.91
C ASN A 152 14.52 -13.15 10.58
N THR A 153 15.38 -14.02 11.09
CA THR A 153 16.74 -13.64 11.53
C THR A 153 17.70 -13.88 10.39
N ILE A 154 18.47 -12.87 10.02
CA ILE A 154 19.54 -12.95 9.02
C ILE A 154 20.87 -12.87 9.75
N THR A 155 21.71 -13.87 9.53
CA THR A 155 23.10 -13.91 10.00
C THR A 155 24.02 -13.49 8.87
N TRP A 156 24.97 -12.60 9.15
CA TRP A 156 25.97 -12.11 8.20
C TRP A 156 27.31 -11.90 8.90
N GLU A 157 28.38 -11.76 8.13
CA GLU A 157 29.73 -11.58 8.67
C GLU A 157 30.27 -10.16 8.38
N ASP A 158 30.84 -9.54 9.40
CA ASP A 158 31.55 -8.25 9.29
C ASP A 158 32.92 -8.39 9.95
N ASN A 159 33.99 -8.32 9.16
CA ASN A 159 35.37 -8.45 9.64
C ASN A 159 35.60 -9.70 10.52
N GLY A 160 35.17 -10.88 10.04
CA GLY A 160 35.33 -12.15 10.77
C GLY A 160 34.39 -12.33 11.97
N LYS A 161 33.50 -11.37 12.24
CA LYS A 161 32.51 -11.47 13.33
C LYS A 161 31.13 -11.73 12.76
N LYS A 162 30.49 -12.80 13.24
CA LYS A 162 29.07 -13.06 12.97
C LYS A 162 28.19 -12.00 13.64
N LYS A 163 27.25 -11.47 12.89
CA LYS A 163 26.24 -10.50 13.32
C LYS A 163 24.86 -10.97 12.87
N GLU A 164 23.83 -10.55 13.61
CA GLU A 164 22.45 -10.92 13.32
C GLU A 164 21.53 -9.70 13.36
N TYR A 165 20.48 -9.75 12.55
CA TYR A 165 19.36 -8.82 12.66
C TYR A 165 18.06 -9.51 12.32
N GLY A 166 16.96 -9.01 12.89
CA GLY A 166 15.62 -9.41 12.50
C GLY A 166 15.13 -8.58 11.33
N THR A 167 14.23 -9.13 10.52
CA THR A 167 13.60 -8.40 9.43
C THR A 167 12.22 -8.95 9.07
N VAL A 168 11.40 -8.12 8.41
CA VAL A 168 10.09 -8.49 7.87
C VAL A 168 10.13 -8.40 6.35
N ASN A 169 9.63 -9.45 5.69
CA ASN A 169 9.43 -9.46 4.24
C ASN A 169 8.26 -8.54 3.87
N MET A 170 8.52 -7.46 3.11
CA MET A 170 7.49 -6.50 2.70
C MET A 170 6.43 -7.13 1.79
N GLY A 171 6.73 -8.24 1.12
CA GLY A 171 5.75 -8.97 0.32
C GLY A 171 4.53 -9.43 1.12
N LEU A 172 4.72 -9.82 2.39
CA LEU A 172 3.61 -10.23 3.27
C LEU A 172 2.70 -9.06 3.63
N ILE A 173 3.28 -7.89 3.85
CA ILE A 173 2.55 -6.66 4.18
C ILE A 173 1.81 -6.15 2.94
N ALA A 174 2.41 -6.30 1.76
CA ALA A 174 1.79 -5.95 0.49
C ALA A 174 0.61 -6.86 0.14
N ASP A 175 0.67 -8.15 0.48
CA ASP A 175 -0.47 -9.06 0.28
C ASP A 175 -1.69 -8.69 1.16
N ASP A 176 -1.44 -8.12 2.34
CA ASP A 176 -2.46 -7.52 3.22
C ASP A 176 -2.89 -6.11 2.77
N ASP A 177 -2.30 -5.60 1.69
CA ASP A 177 -2.59 -4.31 1.09
C ASP A 177 -2.32 -3.09 1.99
N LYS A 178 -1.32 -3.18 2.89
CA LYS A 178 -1.02 -2.13 3.89
C LYS A 178 0.12 -1.21 3.46
N VAL A 179 -0.19 -0.18 2.67
CA VAL A 179 0.84 0.75 2.14
C VAL A 179 1.55 1.52 3.25
N ASP A 180 0.84 1.85 4.33
CA ASP A 180 1.37 2.61 5.46
C ASP A 180 2.50 1.88 6.18
N LEU A 181 2.31 0.59 6.45
CA LEU A 181 3.32 -0.24 7.11
C LEU A 181 4.56 -0.40 6.22
N ILE A 182 4.38 -0.57 4.90
CA ILE A 182 5.48 -0.62 3.94
C ILE A 182 6.22 0.72 3.93
N SER A 183 5.50 1.84 3.81
CA SER A 183 6.08 3.18 3.81
C SER A 183 6.91 3.45 5.07
N TYR A 184 6.43 3.00 6.23
CA TYR A 184 7.17 3.13 7.49
C TYR A 184 8.42 2.27 7.54
N LEU A 185 8.40 1.06 6.98
CA LEU A 185 9.60 0.22 6.89
C LEU A 185 10.61 0.75 5.86
N VAL A 186 10.15 1.44 4.83
CA VAL A 186 11.03 2.07 3.82
C VAL A 186 11.67 3.35 4.35
N ASN A 187 10.89 4.27 4.94
CA ASN A 187 11.39 5.61 5.30
C ASN A 187 11.45 5.91 6.81
N GLY A 188 10.71 5.17 7.65
CA GLY A 188 10.67 5.37 9.10
C GLY A 188 9.76 6.51 9.59
N GLY A 189 9.24 7.35 8.69
CA GLY A 189 8.35 8.47 9.03
C GLY A 189 7.26 8.70 7.98
N ALA A 190 6.56 9.83 8.09
CA ALA A 190 5.44 10.19 7.22
C ALA A 190 5.87 10.88 5.90
N ASN A 191 7.18 11.08 5.69
CA ASN A 191 7.68 11.73 4.49
C ASN A 191 7.33 10.90 3.25
N GLY A 192 6.59 11.49 2.32
CA GLY A 192 6.11 10.82 1.12
C GLY A 192 4.94 9.85 1.31
N LEU A 193 4.36 9.78 2.51
CA LEU A 193 3.32 8.80 2.85
C LEU A 193 2.07 8.96 1.95
N GLN A 194 1.62 10.21 1.79
CA GLN A 194 0.41 10.48 1.01
C GLN A 194 0.62 10.17 -0.48
N GLU A 195 1.80 10.50 -1.01
CA GLU A 195 2.17 10.19 -2.39
C GLU A 195 2.21 8.68 -2.63
N ARG A 196 2.81 7.91 -1.71
CA ARG A 196 2.84 6.43 -1.83
C ARG A 196 1.44 5.83 -1.80
N ARG A 197 0.56 6.33 -0.92
CA ARG A 197 -0.87 5.94 -0.89
C ARG A 197 -1.52 6.20 -2.24
N THR A 198 -1.37 7.42 -2.75
CA THR A 198 -1.90 7.81 -4.07
C THR A 198 -1.36 6.92 -5.18
N TYR A 199 -0.05 6.65 -5.23
CA TYR A 199 0.55 5.81 -6.26
C TYR A 199 0.02 4.38 -6.25
N VAL A 200 -0.16 3.76 -5.06
CA VAL A 200 -0.75 2.42 -4.97
C VAL A 200 -2.17 2.42 -5.53
N ILE A 201 -2.98 3.42 -5.19
CA ILE A 201 -4.36 3.55 -5.69
C ILE A 201 -4.38 3.78 -7.21
N THR A 202 -3.50 4.66 -7.71
CA THR A 202 -3.36 4.93 -9.15
C THR A 202 -2.97 3.67 -9.91
N LEU A 203 -1.98 2.91 -9.42
CA LEU A 203 -1.55 1.68 -10.07
C LEU A 203 -2.66 0.60 -10.00
N LYS A 204 -3.36 0.46 -8.88
CA LYS A 204 -4.54 -0.44 -8.81
C LYS A 204 -5.59 -0.10 -9.85
N THR A 205 -5.85 1.18 -10.06
CA THR A 205 -6.80 1.66 -11.07
C THR A 205 -6.28 1.34 -12.48
N LEU A 206 -5.02 1.67 -12.78
CA LEU A 206 -4.41 1.47 -14.11
C LEU A 206 -4.35 -0.01 -14.50
N PHE A 207 -3.99 -0.87 -13.55
CA PHE A 207 -3.92 -2.32 -13.77
C PHE A 207 -5.24 -3.04 -13.52
N GLU A 208 -6.32 -2.27 -13.30
CA GLU A 208 -7.67 -2.78 -13.07
C GLU A 208 -7.70 -3.87 -11.98
N TYR A 209 -6.91 -3.70 -10.92
CA TYR A 209 -6.88 -4.62 -9.77
C TYR A 209 -8.19 -4.53 -8.99
N PRO A 210 -8.73 -5.66 -8.47
CA PRO A 210 -8.31 -7.05 -8.61
C PRO A 210 -8.89 -7.76 -9.85
N GLN A 211 -9.50 -7.04 -10.80
CA GLN A 211 -10.26 -7.62 -11.89
C GLN A 211 -9.39 -8.20 -13.00
N LYS A 212 -8.42 -7.44 -13.51
CA LYS A 212 -7.49 -7.93 -14.55
C LYS A 212 -6.12 -8.25 -14.01
N CYS A 213 -5.64 -7.47 -13.04
CA CYS A 213 -4.43 -7.83 -12.33
C CYS A 213 -4.76 -8.92 -11.29
N ILE A 214 -4.79 -10.16 -11.75
CA ILE A 214 -4.90 -11.35 -10.91
C ILE A 214 -3.57 -12.09 -10.87
N ASN A 215 -3.31 -12.77 -9.75
CA ASN A 215 -2.16 -13.67 -9.66
C ASN A 215 -2.41 -14.82 -10.62
N LYS A 216 -1.48 -15.09 -11.56
CA LYS A 216 -1.54 -16.35 -12.32
C LYS A 216 -1.52 -17.48 -11.28
N ALA A 217 -2.51 -18.37 -11.33
CA ALA A 217 -2.51 -19.55 -10.47
C ALA A 217 -1.14 -20.23 -10.61
N GLN A 218 -0.33 -20.18 -9.55
CA GLN A 218 0.82 -21.06 -9.48
C GLN A 218 0.25 -22.46 -9.44
N ALA A 219 0.71 -23.33 -10.34
CA ALA A 219 0.46 -24.76 -10.24
C ALA A 219 0.80 -25.19 -8.80
N SER A 220 -0.25 -25.41 -8.01
CA SER A 220 -0.16 -25.88 -6.65
C SER A 220 -0.69 -27.32 -6.63
N PRO A 221 -0.10 -28.21 -5.83
CA PRO A 221 -0.60 -29.57 -5.69
C PRO A 221 -2.00 -29.53 -5.03
N THR A 222 -2.99 -30.05 -5.77
CA THR A 222 -4.25 -30.72 -5.36
C THR A 222 -5.19 -30.01 -4.37
N PRO A 223 -6.52 -30.03 -4.60
CA PRO A 223 -7.45 -29.00 -4.16
C PRO A 223 -7.96 -29.21 -2.73
N SER A 224 -8.11 -28.09 -2.00
CA SER A 224 -9.05 -28.03 -0.89
C SER A 224 -10.41 -27.54 -1.41
N ASN A 225 -11.45 -28.30 -1.10
CA ASN A 225 -12.82 -28.09 -1.57
C ASN A 225 -13.43 -26.82 -0.96
N GLY A 226 -13.88 -25.91 -1.82
CA GLY A 226 -14.79 -24.81 -1.50
C GLY A 226 -14.58 -23.60 -2.42
N PRO A 227 -15.61 -23.07 -3.13
CA PRO A 227 -15.43 -21.88 -3.94
C PRO A 227 -15.37 -20.65 -3.02
N ALA A 228 -14.17 -20.14 -2.76
CA ALA A 228 -14.02 -18.81 -2.17
C ALA A 228 -14.24 -17.75 -3.26
N SER A 229 -15.48 -17.56 -3.70
CA SER A 229 -15.83 -16.45 -4.60
C SER A 229 -15.78 -15.15 -3.79
N SER A 230 -14.76 -14.32 -4.02
CA SER A 230 -14.71 -12.96 -3.46
C SER A 230 -15.73 -12.04 -4.13
N VAL A 231 -16.43 -11.21 -3.35
CA VAL A 231 -17.36 -10.18 -3.86
C VAL A 231 -16.64 -8.85 -3.92
N THR A 232 -16.74 -8.15 -5.05
CA THR A 232 -16.26 -6.77 -5.16
C THR A 232 -17.36 -5.87 -5.69
N ILE A 233 -17.75 -4.90 -4.88
CA ILE A 233 -18.57 -3.76 -5.27
C ILE A 233 -17.65 -2.73 -5.91
N ARG A 234 -17.97 -2.23 -7.11
CA ARG A 234 -17.12 -1.31 -7.85
C ARG A 234 -17.86 -0.02 -8.05
N LEU A 235 -17.41 1.06 -7.41
CA LEU A 235 -17.94 2.41 -7.55
C LEU A 235 -16.97 3.24 -8.38
N VAL A 236 -17.44 3.74 -9.52
CA VAL A 236 -16.70 4.70 -10.36
C VAL A 236 -17.42 6.03 -10.27
N ARG A 237 -16.76 7.07 -9.74
CA ARG A 237 -17.30 8.43 -9.74
C ARG A 237 -17.35 8.98 -11.16
N LYS A 238 -18.50 9.54 -11.54
CA LYS A 238 -18.79 10.00 -12.90
C LYS A 238 -19.19 11.46 -12.95
N TRP A 239 -19.97 11.91 -11.96
CA TRP A 239 -20.50 13.28 -11.92
C TRP A 239 -20.23 13.94 -10.57
N GLN A 240 -19.90 15.22 -10.60
CA GLN A 240 -19.72 16.03 -9.40
C GLN A 240 -20.37 17.39 -9.59
N THR A 241 -21.10 17.84 -8.57
CA THR A 241 -21.65 19.19 -8.48
C THR A 241 -21.03 19.90 -7.27
N LYS A 242 -21.56 21.09 -6.94
CA LYS A 242 -21.24 21.77 -5.68
C LYS A 242 -21.92 21.14 -4.46
N LYS A 243 -22.86 20.20 -4.66
CA LYS A 243 -23.64 19.55 -3.60
C LYS A 243 -23.26 18.10 -3.39
N SER A 244 -23.04 17.32 -4.45
CA SER A 244 -22.83 15.89 -4.34
C SER A 244 -21.80 15.36 -5.34
N THR A 245 -21.36 14.12 -5.09
CA THR A 245 -20.67 13.29 -6.08
C THR A 245 -21.52 12.07 -6.37
N ILE A 246 -21.80 11.77 -7.64
CA ILE A 246 -22.53 10.56 -8.04
C ILE A 246 -21.62 9.68 -8.90
N GLY A 247 -21.59 8.39 -8.56
CA GLY A 247 -20.91 7.36 -9.34
C GLY A 247 -21.85 6.25 -9.77
N GLU A 248 -21.40 5.49 -10.77
CA GLU A 248 -22.01 4.22 -11.14
C GLU A 248 -21.38 3.10 -10.32
N PHE A 249 -22.18 2.11 -9.93
CA PHE A 249 -21.64 0.91 -9.32
C PHE A 249 -22.14 -0.38 -9.95
N THR A 250 -21.28 -1.40 -9.88
CA THR A 250 -21.58 -2.79 -10.23
C THR A 250 -21.11 -3.73 -9.13
N ILE A 251 -21.70 -4.92 -9.04
CA ILE A 251 -21.17 -6.02 -8.22
C ILE A 251 -20.71 -7.15 -9.14
N ASP A 252 -19.45 -7.54 -9.01
CA ASP A 252 -18.84 -8.56 -9.86
C ASP A 252 -19.62 -9.89 -9.81
N ASN A 253 -19.70 -10.57 -10.95
CA ASN A 253 -20.43 -11.84 -11.13
C ASN A 253 -21.94 -11.75 -10.88
N THR A 254 -22.52 -10.55 -10.97
CA THR A 254 -23.97 -10.34 -10.83
C THR A 254 -24.48 -9.37 -11.89
N GLN A 255 -25.81 -9.22 -11.98
CA GLN A 255 -26.46 -8.14 -12.71
C GLN A 255 -26.74 -6.92 -11.81
N ILE A 256 -26.33 -6.96 -10.53
CA ILE A 256 -26.56 -5.89 -9.56
C ILE A 256 -25.71 -4.70 -9.95
N LYS A 257 -26.39 -3.62 -10.31
CA LYS A 257 -25.79 -2.33 -10.64
C LYS A 257 -26.73 -1.19 -10.27
N GLY A 258 -26.19 0.03 -10.24
CA GLY A 258 -26.95 1.23 -9.95
C GLY A 258 -26.03 2.44 -9.80
N PHE A 259 -26.44 3.36 -8.94
CA PHE A 259 -25.71 4.57 -8.64
C PHE A 259 -25.42 4.65 -7.14
N ILE A 260 -24.33 5.33 -6.77
CA ILE A 260 -24.06 5.71 -5.38
C ILE A 260 -23.88 7.22 -5.34
N LEU A 261 -24.61 7.86 -4.45
CA LEU A 261 -24.43 9.27 -4.10
C LEU A 261 -23.53 9.36 -2.86
N GLU A 262 -22.55 10.25 -2.95
CA GLU A 262 -21.65 10.66 -1.87
C GLU A 262 -21.74 12.17 -1.66
N GLU A 263 -21.15 12.63 -0.57
CA GLU A 263 -20.86 14.05 -0.38
C GLU A 263 -20.10 14.67 -1.55
N LYS A 264 -20.10 16.01 -1.59
CA LYS A 264 -19.16 16.76 -2.43
C LYS A 264 -17.71 16.53 -1.97
N GLY A 265 -16.79 16.81 -2.88
CA GLY A 265 -15.37 16.90 -2.53
C GLY A 265 -15.07 18.09 -1.60
N PRO A 266 -13.87 18.12 -0.97
CA PRO A 266 -12.76 17.18 -1.15
C PRO A 266 -12.94 15.86 -0.40
N ASP A 267 -12.09 14.88 -0.71
CA ASP A 267 -11.99 13.60 0.01
C ASP A 267 -11.45 13.84 1.43
N THR A 268 -11.89 13.05 2.41
CA THR A 268 -11.34 13.12 3.78
C THR A 268 -11.15 11.75 4.42
N THR A 269 -10.10 11.61 5.20
CA THR A 269 -9.89 10.45 6.08
C THR A 269 -10.44 10.67 7.48
N ASP A 270 -10.86 11.90 7.80
CA ASP A 270 -11.26 12.29 9.15
C ASP A 270 -12.70 11.87 9.45
N SER A 271 -12.95 11.51 10.70
CA SER A 271 -14.29 11.25 11.23
C SER A 271 -15.03 12.55 11.52
N GLY A 272 -16.36 12.55 11.39
CA GLY A 272 -17.21 13.70 11.68
C GLY A 272 -17.15 14.86 10.68
N LYS A 273 -16.54 14.65 9.51
CA LYS A 273 -16.55 15.61 8.40
C LYS A 273 -17.45 15.10 7.28
N GLU A 274 -18.45 15.92 6.92
CA GLU A 274 -19.34 15.72 5.77
C GLU A 274 -18.58 15.98 4.46
N GLN A 275 -17.73 15.01 4.12
CA GLN A 275 -16.87 15.03 2.96
C GLN A 275 -16.77 13.62 2.40
N ARG A 276 -16.65 13.52 1.07
CA ARG A 276 -16.69 12.23 0.40
C ARG A 276 -15.55 11.30 0.81
N VAL A 277 -15.76 10.01 0.59
CA VAL A 277 -14.80 8.97 0.94
C VAL A 277 -13.53 9.09 0.08
N PRO A 278 -12.32 8.76 0.53
CA PRO A 278 -11.17 8.72 -0.35
C PRO A 278 -11.31 7.64 -1.42
N ILE A 279 -10.79 7.84 -2.62
CA ILE A 279 -10.62 6.73 -3.56
C ILE A 279 -9.78 5.60 -2.93
N GLY A 280 -10.07 4.35 -3.26
CA GLY A 280 -9.34 3.21 -2.70
C GLY A 280 -10.12 1.90 -2.69
N THR A 281 -9.47 0.86 -2.19
CA THR A 281 -10.10 -0.44 -1.91
C THR A 281 -10.42 -0.50 -0.42
N TYR A 282 -11.66 -0.86 -0.08
CA TYR A 282 -12.11 -0.96 1.29
C TYR A 282 -12.61 -2.37 1.59
N ASN A 283 -12.25 -2.84 2.77
CA ASN A 283 -12.85 -4.02 3.38
C ASN A 283 -14.24 -3.65 3.90
N LEU A 284 -15.11 -4.66 4.01
CA LEU A 284 -16.45 -4.51 4.55
C LEU A 284 -16.60 -5.25 5.88
N GLU A 285 -17.37 -4.68 6.80
CA GLU A 285 -17.85 -5.38 7.99
C GLU A 285 -19.31 -5.01 8.30
N TRP A 286 -20.02 -5.92 8.97
CA TRP A 286 -21.37 -5.62 9.43
C TRP A 286 -21.29 -4.73 10.66
N HIS A 287 -22.05 -3.65 10.64
CA HIS A 287 -22.19 -2.72 11.75
C HIS A 287 -23.62 -2.72 12.27
N SER A 288 -23.75 -2.74 13.60
CA SER A 288 -25.03 -2.59 14.29
C SER A 288 -24.98 -1.30 15.09
N GLY A 289 -25.62 -0.26 14.58
CA GLY A 289 -25.78 1.02 15.25
C GLY A 289 -26.89 1.00 16.30
N THR A 290 -27.06 2.14 16.97
CA THR A 290 -28.13 2.35 17.95
C THR A 290 -29.50 2.33 17.28
N LYS A 291 -29.64 2.99 16.13
CA LYS A 291 -30.88 3.11 15.35
C LYS A 291 -31.04 2.01 14.29
N ILE A 292 -30.02 1.77 13.47
CA ILE A 292 -30.05 0.78 12.39
C ILE A 292 -29.21 -0.42 12.82
N LYS A 293 -29.81 -1.62 12.78
CA LYS A 293 -29.20 -2.83 13.37
C LYS A 293 -28.26 -3.59 12.44
N LYS A 294 -28.21 -3.24 11.16
CA LYS A 294 -27.38 -3.93 10.17
C LYS A 294 -27.05 -2.99 9.01
N GLU A 295 -25.79 -2.58 8.93
CA GLU A 295 -25.24 -1.73 7.86
C GLU A 295 -23.88 -2.24 7.42
N LEU A 296 -23.51 -2.02 6.17
CA LEU A 296 -22.15 -2.32 5.70
C LEU A 296 -21.26 -1.14 6.03
N LYS A 297 -20.23 -1.37 6.85
CA LYS A 297 -19.20 -0.40 7.17
C LYS A 297 -17.97 -0.62 6.30
N LEU A 298 -17.41 0.47 5.78
CA LEU A 298 -16.25 0.44 4.90
C LEU A 298 -15.03 0.99 5.65
N PHE A 299 -13.90 0.29 5.53
CA PHE A 299 -12.63 0.72 6.11
C PHE A 299 -11.46 0.17 5.29
N ASN A 300 -10.33 0.85 5.36
CA ASN A 300 -9.08 0.32 4.86
C ASN A 300 -7.94 0.72 5.78
N ASP A 301 -6.74 0.58 5.26
CA ASP A 301 -5.50 0.85 5.96
C ASP A 301 -5.31 2.38 6.14
N VAL A 302 -5.81 3.20 5.21
CA VAL A 302 -5.76 4.67 5.27
C VAL A 302 -6.93 5.27 6.05
N VAL A 303 -8.10 4.64 6.01
CA VAL A 303 -9.36 5.17 6.51
C VAL A 303 -9.88 4.28 7.63
N SER A 304 -9.80 4.80 8.86
CA SER A 304 -10.17 4.09 10.09
C SER A 304 -11.62 3.62 10.07
N LYS A 305 -11.88 2.45 10.70
CA LYS A 305 -13.23 2.00 11.05
C LYS A 305 -14.00 3.02 11.88
N ASP A 306 -13.29 3.83 12.66
CA ASP A 306 -13.87 4.87 13.52
C ASP A 306 -14.36 6.09 12.72
N ARG A 307 -13.98 6.21 11.45
CA ARG A 307 -14.63 7.15 10.51
C ARG A 307 -16.10 6.78 10.28
N ALA A 308 -16.47 5.53 10.54
CA ALA A 308 -17.85 5.03 10.47
C ALA A 308 -18.54 5.34 9.15
N ILE A 309 -17.83 5.12 8.03
CA ILE A 309 -18.45 5.19 6.70
C ILE A 309 -19.37 4.00 6.58
N LEU A 310 -20.63 4.23 6.26
CA LEU A 310 -21.65 3.21 6.08
C LEU A 310 -22.16 3.21 4.64
N ILE A 311 -22.74 2.09 4.21
CA ILE A 311 -23.66 2.05 3.07
C ILE A 311 -25.06 1.97 3.68
N HIS A 312 -25.87 2.99 3.45
CA HIS A 312 -27.23 3.05 4.00
C HIS A 312 -28.18 3.74 3.04
N SER A 313 -29.48 3.66 3.34
CA SER A 313 -30.49 4.26 2.47
C SER A 313 -30.54 5.77 2.65
N GLY A 314 -30.67 6.49 1.55
CA GLY A 314 -30.82 7.94 1.48
C GLY A 314 -30.94 8.36 0.02
N ASN A 315 -31.30 9.61 -0.24
CA ASN A 315 -31.62 10.06 -1.59
C ASN A 315 -30.82 11.26 -2.04
N THR A 316 -30.31 12.08 -1.12
CA THR A 316 -29.63 13.35 -1.38
C THR A 316 -28.34 13.49 -0.57
N ALA A 317 -27.52 14.49 -0.86
CA ALA A 317 -26.28 14.75 -0.11
C ALA A 317 -26.53 14.97 1.39
N ASP A 318 -27.62 15.65 1.74
CA ASP A 318 -28.01 15.93 3.12
C ASP A 318 -28.30 14.65 3.91
N ASP A 319 -28.62 13.53 3.24
CA ASP A 319 -28.82 12.24 3.86
C ASP A 319 -27.49 11.49 4.09
N THR A 320 -26.38 11.92 3.50
CA THR A 320 -25.15 11.11 3.45
C THR A 320 -24.41 11.09 4.78
N GLU A 321 -24.28 12.23 5.47
CA GLU A 321 -23.38 12.40 6.62
C GLU A 321 -21.94 11.89 6.33
N GLY A 322 -21.47 11.97 5.07
CA GLY A 322 -20.18 11.43 4.63
C GLY A 322 -20.15 9.92 4.29
N CYS A 323 -21.31 9.25 4.27
CA CYS A 323 -21.52 7.85 3.90
C CYS A 323 -21.88 7.66 2.41
N LEU A 324 -22.14 6.41 2.02
CA LEU A 324 -22.50 6.01 0.65
C LEU A 324 -23.99 5.68 0.54
N LEU A 325 -24.70 6.33 -0.38
CA LEU A 325 -26.14 6.13 -0.62
C LEU A 325 -26.38 5.41 -1.94
N PRO A 326 -26.66 4.09 -1.96
CA PRO A 326 -26.94 3.37 -3.18
C PRO A 326 -28.36 3.69 -3.69
N GLY A 327 -28.56 3.64 -5.01
CA GLY A 327 -29.85 3.80 -5.65
C GLY A 327 -29.92 3.12 -7.03
N THR A 328 -31.13 2.89 -7.50
CA THR A 328 -31.43 2.27 -8.80
C THR A 328 -31.39 3.28 -9.93
N THR A 329 -31.88 4.49 -9.69
CA THR A 329 -31.90 5.58 -10.67
C THR A 329 -31.13 6.79 -10.13
N LYS A 330 -30.76 7.72 -11.02
CA LYS A 330 -30.18 9.00 -10.62
C LYS A 330 -30.85 10.16 -11.34
N SER A 331 -30.77 11.34 -10.73
CA SER A 331 -30.88 12.65 -11.37
C SER A 331 -29.82 13.56 -10.76
N THR A 332 -29.82 14.86 -11.10
CA THR A 332 -28.87 15.81 -10.51
C THR A 332 -29.03 15.85 -8.99
N ASP A 333 -27.95 15.58 -8.26
CA ASP A 333 -27.89 15.58 -6.79
C ASP A 333 -28.87 14.63 -6.08
N PHE A 334 -29.32 13.59 -6.78
CA PHE A 334 -30.32 12.66 -6.25
C PHE A 334 -30.14 11.24 -6.78
N VAL A 335 -30.37 10.24 -5.90
CA VAL A 335 -30.52 8.84 -6.26
C VAL A 335 -31.90 8.32 -5.85
N GLY A 336 -32.56 7.55 -6.72
CA GLY A 336 -33.89 6.97 -6.49
C GLY A 336 -33.83 5.48 -6.18
N GLY A 337 -34.85 4.95 -5.48
CA GLY A 337 -34.96 3.51 -5.19
C GLY A 337 -33.93 2.98 -4.18
N SER A 338 -33.46 3.83 -3.27
CA SER A 338 -32.33 3.53 -2.39
C SER A 338 -32.54 2.33 -1.47
N LYS A 339 -33.73 2.20 -0.86
CA LYS A 339 -34.04 1.09 0.05
C LYS A 339 -33.97 -0.27 -0.64
N ASP A 340 -34.55 -0.38 -1.83
CA ASP A 340 -34.56 -1.62 -2.59
C ASP A 340 -33.15 -1.99 -3.07
N LYS A 341 -32.39 -1.00 -3.56
CA LYS A 341 -31.00 -1.21 -3.98
C LYS A 341 -30.11 -1.61 -2.81
N LEU A 342 -30.28 -0.99 -1.64
CA LEU A 342 -29.55 -1.35 -0.43
C LEU A 342 -29.83 -2.80 -0.03
N LYS A 343 -31.10 -3.20 -0.04
CA LYS A 343 -31.51 -4.58 0.27
C LYS A 343 -30.85 -5.58 -0.69
N GLU A 344 -30.85 -5.27 -2.00
CA GLU A 344 -30.22 -6.11 -3.03
C GLU A 344 -28.71 -6.29 -2.77
N ILE A 345 -27.98 -5.21 -2.46
CA ILE A 345 -26.55 -5.28 -2.10
C ILE A 345 -26.35 -6.16 -0.85
N PHE A 346 -27.16 -5.93 0.20
CA PHE A 346 -26.97 -6.59 1.49
C PHE A 346 -27.25 -8.09 1.42
N THR A 347 -28.32 -8.48 0.73
CA THR A 347 -28.66 -9.89 0.51
C THR A 347 -27.52 -10.62 -0.20
N TYR A 348 -26.96 -10.03 -1.26
CA TYR A 348 -25.85 -10.66 -1.98
C TYR A 348 -24.57 -10.77 -1.15
N VAL A 349 -24.19 -9.72 -0.40
CA VAL A 349 -23.01 -9.76 0.48
C VAL A 349 -23.18 -10.78 1.61
N GLU A 350 -24.41 -10.97 2.11
CA GLU A 350 -24.73 -11.97 3.11
C GLU A 350 -24.63 -13.40 2.57
N GLU A 351 -25.16 -13.66 1.38
CA GLU A 351 -25.11 -14.98 0.72
C GLU A 351 -23.68 -15.48 0.48
N ILE A 352 -22.77 -14.59 0.08
CA ILE A 352 -21.37 -14.96 -0.22
C ILE A 352 -20.46 -14.89 1.02
N GLY A 353 -20.87 -14.15 2.05
CA GLY A 353 -20.10 -13.96 3.28
C GLY A 353 -19.17 -12.74 3.24
N ILE A 354 -19.34 -11.86 4.23
CA ILE A 354 -18.72 -10.53 4.26
C ILE A 354 -17.19 -10.52 4.31
N LYS A 355 -16.55 -11.56 4.87
CA LYS A 355 -15.07 -11.65 4.95
C LYS A 355 -14.41 -11.64 3.57
N ASN A 356 -15.17 -12.00 2.55
CA ASN A 356 -14.72 -12.06 1.16
C ASN A 356 -15.21 -10.87 0.33
N ALA A 357 -15.91 -9.90 0.94
CA ALA A 357 -16.51 -8.76 0.26
C ALA A 357 -15.66 -7.48 0.42
N LYS A 358 -15.47 -6.77 -0.69
CA LYS A 358 -14.76 -5.47 -0.75
C LYS A 358 -15.57 -4.46 -1.56
N ILE A 359 -15.32 -3.17 -1.34
CA ILE A 359 -15.67 -2.13 -2.31
C ILE A 359 -14.40 -1.52 -2.90
N ILE A 360 -14.47 -1.07 -4.14
CA ILE A 360 -13.41 -0.31 -4.79
C ILE A 360 -14.01 0.99 -5.29
N ILE A 361 -13.48 2.11 -4.83
CA ILE A 361 -13.89 3.45 -5.21
C ILE A 361 -12.82 4.05 -6.12
N THR A 362 -13.19 4.34 -7.36
CA THR A 362 -12.35 5.03 -8.35
C THR A 362 -13.09 6.24 -8.92
N GLN A 363 -12.46 6.96 -9.86
CA GLN A 363 -13.06 8.14 -10.50
C GLN A 363 -12.72 8.22 -11.99
N ALA A 364 -13.70 8.62 -12.78
CA ALA A 364 -13.62 8.89 -14.21
C ALA A 364 -14.70 9.92 -14.57
N TYR A 365 -14.47 11.17 -14.15
CA TYR A 365 -15.42 12.27 -14.30
C TYR A 365 -15.72 12.59 -15.76
N GLU A 366 -16.96 12.98 -16.02
CA GLU A 366 -17.47 13.48 -17.31
C GLU A 366 -17.44 15.01 -17.42
#